data_AF-A0A6H1NE18-F1
#
_entry.id   AF-A0A6H1NE18-F1
#
_cell.length_a   1.000
_cell.length_b   1.000
_cell.length_c   1.000
_cell.angle_alpha   90.00
_cell.angle_beta   90.00
_cell.angle_gamma   90.00
#
_symmetry.space_group_name_H-M   'P 1'
#
loop_
_entity.id
_entity.type
_entity.pdbx_description
1 polymer ?
#
loop_
_entity_poly.entity_id
_entity_poly.type
_entity_poly.pdbx_seq_one_letter_code
_entity_poly.pdbx_strand_id
1 'polypeptide(L)'
;MDEARARDVLAAAEVLPGQARDATLLALGENAVLAAGDLVVKVGRDAELLDRARRELDIAAWLAEAGVPAVRAAETEALLVDGHPVTVWHRLPDPVRPAEPRDLAELLRVVHALPSPSFPLPPRELLGGVERWLRFAGEAIDPADAAYLRARRDGFADAAAALTPHLSPGPIHGDALPRNVHVGPDGPVLVDLETFSADLREHDLVVMALSRDRYGLPAEAYDSFTEVYGWDVRAWEGCSVLRGARETASCAWVAQHASSNPKALAEFERRVASLRDGDETVRWYPF
;
A
#
# COMPACT_ATOMS: atom_id res chain seq x y z
N MET A 1 -0.15 14.04 13.60
CA MET A 1 -1.35 13.94 14.44
C MET A 1 -1.17 12.77 15.39
N ASP A 2 -1.58 12.92 16.65
CA ASP A 2 -1.68 11.84 17.63
C ASP A 2 -3.15 11.39 17.81
N GLU A 3 -3.39 10.35 18.61
CA GLU A 3 -4.74 9.84 18.85
C GLU A 3 -5.67 10.89 19.46
N ALA A 4 -5.17 11.72 20.39
CA ALA A 4 -5.98 12.74 21.05
C ALA A 4 -6.54 13.74 20.03
N ARG A 5 -5.68 14.26 19.15
CA ARG A 5 -6.10 15.17 18.08
C ARG A 5 -7.08 14.51 17.10
N ALA A 6 -6.87 13.23 16.77
CA ALA A 6 -7.81 12.51 15.90
C ALA A 6 -9.21 12.39 16.51
N ARG A 7 -9.28 12.17 17.84
CA ARG A 7 -10.56 12.11 18.58
C ARG A 7 -11.27 13.45 18.65
N ASP A 8 -10.53 14.55 18.81
CA ASP A 8 -11.10 15.90 18.78
C ASP A 8 -11.73 16.21 17.41
N VAL A 9 -11.00 15.89 16.33
CA VAL A 9 -11.51 16.05 14.95
C VAL A 9 -12.75 15.19 14.71
N LEU A 10 -12.72 13.93 15.16
CA LEU A 10 -13.89 13.04 15.05
C LEU A 10 -15.11 13.60 15.78
N ALA A 11 -14.91 14.19 16.97
CA ALA A 11 -15.99 14.82 17.71
C ALA A 11 -16.55 16.06 17.00
N ALA A 12 -15.69 16.87 16.40
CA ALA A 12 -16.08 18.06 15.64
C ALA A 12 -16.74 17.76 14.28
N ALA A 13 -16.48 16.58 13.71
CA ALA A 13 -17.01 16.19 12.42
C ALA A 13 -18.51 15.88 12.43
N GLU A 14 -19.08 15.53 13.60
CA GLU A 14 -20.50 15.18 13.78
C GLU A 14 -21.02 14.08 12.81
N VAL A 15 -20.14 13.19 12.37
CA VAL A 15 -20.44 12.11 11.39
C VAL A 15 -20.91 10.80 12.02
N LEU A 16 -20.96 10.72 13.35
CA LEU A 16 -21.37 9.52 14.07
C LEU A 16 -22.74 9.72 14.72
N PRO A 17 -23.62 8.69 14.72
CA PRO A 17 -24.89 8.75 15.45
C PRO A 17 -24.72 8.69 16.98
N GLY A 18 -23.53 8.28 17.46
CA GLY A 18 -23.17 8.15 18.88
C GLY A 18 -22.01 9.07 19.29
N GLN A 19 -21.54 8.94 20.53
CA GLN A 19 -20.47 9.80 21.04
C GLN A 19 -19.11 9.39 20.48
N ALA A 20 -18.38 10.34 19.88
CA ALA A 20 -17.04 10.12 19.33
C ALA A 20 -16.03 9.51 20.32
N ARG A 21 -16.21 9.76 21.63
CA ARG A 21 -15.35 9.19 22.69
C ARG A 21 -15.45 7.67 22.81
N ASP A 22 -16.55 7.08 22.36
CA ASP A 22 -16.75 5.63 22.41
C ASP A 22 -16.11 4.92 21.20
N ALA A 23 -15.57 5.68 20.25
CA ALA A 23 -14.86 5.12 19.11
C ALA A 23 -13.54 4.46 19.54
N THR A 24 -13.26 3.28 18.99
CA THR A 24 -12.05 2.52 19.26
C THR A 24 -11.01 2.78 18.17
N LEU A 25 -9.79 3.17 18.55
CA LEU A 25 -8.70 3.32 17.60
C LEU A 25 -8.27 1.93 17.08
N LEU A 26 -8.36 1.72 15.77
CA LEU A 26 -7.93 0.49 15.09
C LEU A 26 -6.49 0.60 14.59
N ALA A 27 -6.12 1.76 14.03
CA ALA A 27 -4.80 2.00 13.48
C ALA A 27 -4.43 3.49 13.55
N LEU A 28 -3.14 3.77 13.70
CA LEU A 28 -2.59 5.13 13.69
C LEU A 28 -1.34 5.19 12.81
N GLY A 29 -1.48 5.82 11.64
CA GLY A 29 -0.43 5.95 10.64
C GLY A 29 -0.52 7.29 9.88
N GLU A 30 -0.64 7.25 8.55
CA GLU A 30 -0.98 8.45 7.76
C GLU A 30 -2.42 8.92 8.06
N ASN A 31 -3.29 7.97 8.40
CA ASN A 31 -4.63 8.20 8.93
C ASN A 31 -4.75 7.63 10.35
N ALA A 32 -5.57 8.26 11.18
CA ALA A 32 -6.15 7.60 12.35
C ALA A 32 -7.44 6.91 11.92
N VAL A 33 -7.58 5.61 12.20
CA VAL A 33 -8.73 4.80 11.82
C VAL A 33 -9.50 4.44 13.08
N LEU A 34 -10.71 4.97 13.23
CA LEU A 34 -11.53 4.82 14.43
C LEU A 34 -12.83 4.06 14.12
N ALA A 35 -13.08 2.96 14.83
CA ALA A 35 -14.33 2.20 14.72
C ALA A 35 -15.38 2.75 15.70
N ALA A 36 -16.62 2.92 15.22
CA ALA A 36 -17.76 3.34 16.03
C ALA A 36 -19.03 2.60 15.56
N GLY A 37 -19.44 1.57 16.33
CA GLY A 37 -20.55 0.70 15.94
C GLY A 37 -20.25 -0.03 14.63
N ASP A 38 -21.13 0.19 13.64
CA ASP A 38 -21.04 -0.38 12.28
C ASP A 38 -20.29 0.54 11.30
N LEU A 39 -19.65 1.59 11.80
CA LEU A 39 -18.89 2.55 11.00
C LEU A 39 -17.40 2.54 11.36
N VAL A 40 -16.59 2.95 10.40
CA VAL A 40 -15.18 3.30 10.56
C VAL A 40 -14.98 4.71 10.02
N VAL A 41 -14.31 5.55 10.79
CA VAL A 41 -13.93 6.91 10.37
C VAL A 41 -12.43 6.98 10.19
N LYS A 42 -11.98 7.42 9.01
CA LYS A 42 -10.58 7.74 8.75
C LYS A 42 -10.38 9.24 8.93
N VAL A 43 -9.44 9.64 9.77
CA VAL A 43 -9.02 11.03 9.97
C VAL A 43 -7.60 11.20 9.44
N GLY A 44 -7.46 12.01 8.38
CA GLY A 44 -6.18 12.28 7.73
C GLY A 44 -5.29 13.21 8.54
N ARG A 45 -3.98 12.96 8.51
CA ARG A 45 -3.01 13.69 9.32
C ARG A 45 -2.92 15.18 8.98
N ASP A 46 -3.10 15.56 7.71
CA ASP A 46 -2.86 16.91 7.20
C ASP A 46 -3.82 17.25 6.05
N ALA A 47 -4.12 18.54 5.83
CA ALA A 47 -5.09 19.02 4.85
C ALA A 47 -4.74 18.63 3.40
N GLU A 48 -3.45 18.45 3.10
CA GLU A 48 -2.95 18.04 1.78
C GLU A 48 -3.46 16.66 1.34
N LEU A 49 -3.95 15.84 2.28
CA LEU A 49 -4.51 14.51 2.00
C LEU A 49 -5.97 14.57 1.52
N LEU A 50 -6.61 15.74 1.47
CA LEU A 50 -8.03 15.86 1.12
C LEU A 50 -8.35 15.32 -0.28
N ASP A 51 -7.54 15.65 -1.28
CA ASP A 51 -7.77 15.17 -2.65
C ASP A 51 -7.50 13.66 -2.80
N ARG A 52 -6.62 13.10 -1.96
CA ARG A 52 -6.43 11.64 -1.86
C ARG A 52 -7.67 10.99 -1.24
N ALA A 53 -8.20 11.55 -0.17
CA ALA A 53 -9.40 11.05 0.51
C ALA A 53 -10.64 11.07 -0.40
N ARG A 54 -10.84 12.16 -1.16
CA ARG A 54 -11.91 12.25 -2.18
C ARG A 54 -11.78 11.16 -3.24
N ARG A 55 -10.59 10.99 -3.79
CA ARG A 55 -10.33 9.95 -4.79
C ARG A 55 -10.57 8.55 -4.23
N GLU A 56 -10.20 8.30 -2.97
CA GLU A 56 -10.46 7.03 -2.30
C GLU A 56 -11.97 6.70 -2.27
N LEU A 57 -12.83 7.71 -2.03
CA LEU A 57 -14.28 7.56 -2.10
C LEU A 57 -14.77 7.30 -3.54
N ASP A 58 -14.22 8.01 -4.53
CA ASP A 58 -14.54 7.79 -5.96
C ASP A 58 -14.17 6.35 -6.39
N ILE A 59 -13.01 5.85 -5.94
CA ILE A 59 -12.56 4.48 -6.17
C ILE A 59 -13.51 3.48 -5.48
N ALA A 60 -13.88 3.72 -4.23
CA ALA A 60 -14.79 2.84 -3.50
C ALA A 60 -16.15 2.72 -4.19
N ALA A 61 -16.69 3.85 -4.69
CA ALA A 61 -17.93 3.90 -5.46
C ALA A 61 -17.81 3.13 -6.78
N TRP A 62 -16.75 3.38 -7.57
CA TRP A 62 -16.51 2.67 -8.82
C TRP A 62 -16.34 1.16 -8.62
N LEU A 63 -15.60 0.72 -7.60
CA LEU A 63 -15.46 -0.69 -7.27
C LEU A 63 -16.79 -1.31 -6.84
N ALA A 64 -17.68 -0.55 -6.19
CA ALA A 64 -19.03 -1.01 -5.83
C ALA A 64 -19.91 -1.18 -7.08
N GLU A 65 -19.91 -0.21 -7.99
CA GLU A 65 -20.63 -0.28 -9.27
C GLU A 65 -20.17 -1.47 -10.13
N ALA A 66 -18.86 -1.75 -10.11
CA ALA A 66 -18.27 -2.88 -10.82
C ALA A 66 -18.45 -4.25 -10.11
N GLY A 67 -19.06 -4.28 -8.92
CA GLY A 67 -19.25 -5.51 -8.14
C GLY A 67 -17.97 -6.11 -7.56
N VAL A 68 -16.88 -5.32 -7.44
CA VAL A 68 -15.62 -5.78 -6.83
C VAL A 68 -15.77 -5.83 -5.31
N PRO A 69 -15.38 -6.92 -4.63
CA PRO A 69 -15.37 -6.99 -3.17
C PRO A 69 -14.30 -6.04 -2.58
N ALA A 70 -14.73 -4.86 -2.14
CA ALA A 70 -13.89 -3.85 -1.51
C ALA A 70 -14.66 -3.14 -0.38
N VAL A 71 -13.93 -2.47 0.51
CA VAL A 71 -14.54 -1.60 1.54
C VAL A 71 -15.51 -0.61 0.91
N ARG A 72 -16.60 -0.34 1.62
CA ARG A 72 -17.68 0.54 1.14
C ARG A 72 -17.68 1.83 1.93
N ALA A 73 -17.68 2.94 1.22
CA ALA A 73 -17.93 4.24 1.83
C ALA A 73 -19.37 4.27 2.36
N ALA A 74 -19.55 4.75 3.59
CA ALA A 74 -20.88 4.99 4.15
C ALA A 74 -21.39 6.38 3.78
N GLU A 75 -20.47 7.33 3.54
CA GLU A 75 -20.74 8.68 3.07
C GLU A 75 -19.97 8.95 1.79
N THR A 76 -20.55 9.69 0.85
CA THR A 76 -19.95 9.93 -0.47
C THR A 76 -18.98 11.09 -0.51
N GLU A 77 -18.95 11.93 0.54
CA GLU A 77 -18.13 13.14 0.59
C GLU A 77 -17.05 13.06 1.67
N ALA A 78 -15.85 13.53 1.32
CA ALA A 78 -14.78 13.75 2.29
C ALA A 78 -14.94 15.16 2.90
N LEU A 79 -15.03 15.22 4.22
CA LEU A 79 -15.09 16.48 4.96
C LEU A 79 -13.67 16.99 5.25
N LEU A 80 -13.51 18.30 5.43
CA LEU A 80 -12.29 18.90 5.96
C LEU A 80 -12.63 19.56 7.30
N VAL A 81 -12.23 18.94 8.39
CA VAL A 81 -12.57 19.37 9.76
C VAL A 81 -11.28 19.74 10.48
N ASP A 82 -11.18 20.99 10.92
CA ASP A 82 -9.99 21.56 11.55
C ASP A 82 -8.67 21.29 10.79
N GLY A 83 -8.72 21.31 9.46
CA GLY A 83 -7.56 21.06 8.59
C GLY A 83 -7.24 19.58 8.37
N HIS A 84 -8.17 18.67 8.72
CA HIS A 84 -7.98 17.23 8.59
C HIS A 84 -9.09 16.59 7.76
N PRO A 85 -8.75 15.83 6.71
CA PRO A 85 -9.75 15.10 5.93
C PRO A 85 -10.45 14.04 6.80
N VAL A 86 -11.76 13.92 6.66
CA VAL A 86 -12.57 12.91 7.37
C VAL A 86 -13.42 12.16 6.37
N THR A 87 -13.32 10.83 6.36
CA THR A 87 -14.15 9.93 5.53
C THR A 87 -14.78 8.83 6.37
N VAL A 88 -15.99 8.42 5.99
CA VAL A 88 -16.81 7.47 6.75
C VAL A 88 -17.07 6.23 5.91
N TRP A 89 -16.87 5.06 6.52
CA TRP A 89 -16.86 3.75 5.87
C TRP A 89 -17.74 2.79 6.65
N HIS A 90 -18.34 1.83 5.94
CA HIS A 90 -18.96 0.69 6.60
C HIS A 90 -17.89 -0.17 7.25
N ARG A 91 -18.08 -0.49 8.53
CA ARG A 91 -17.19 -1.38 9.26
C ARG A 91 -17.38 -2.81 8.74
N LEU A 92 -16.27 -3.46 8.43
CA LEU A 92 -16.27 -4.89 8.14
C LEU A 92 -16.42 -5.70 9.44
N PRO A 93 -17.13 -6.84 9.43
CA PRO A 93 -17.16 -7.77 10.54
C PRO A 93 -15.75 -8.21 10.98
N ASP A 94 -15.64 -8.88 12.12
CA ASP A 94 -14.35 -9.45 12.50
C ASP A 94 -13.87 -10.48 11.47
N PRO A 95 -12.57 -10.52 11.14
CA PRO A 95 -12.06 -11.42 10.13
C PRO A 95 -12.22 -12.87 10.59
N VAL A 96 -12.66 -13.75 9.70
CA VAL A 96 -12.86 -15.18 10.02
C VAL A 96 -11.55 -15.98 9.99
N ARG A 97 -10.53 -15.46 9.30
CA ARG A 97 -9.15 -15.96 9.27
C ARG A 97 -8.20 -14.89 8.71
N PRO A 98 -6.87 -15.03 8.90
CA PRO A 98 -5.91 -14.24 8.14
C PRO A 98 -6.07 -14.42 6.63
N ALA A 99 -5.79 -13.36 5.88
CA ALA A 99 -5.71 -13.43 4.43
C ALA A 99 -4.47 -14.21 3.98
N GLU A 100 -4.64 -14.97 2.91
CA GLU A 100 -3.61 -15.75 2.27
C GLU A 100 -3.34 -15.21 0.86
N PRO A 101 -2.18 -15.51 0.25
CA PRO A 101 -1.87 -15.08 -1.11
C PRO A 101 -2.95 -15.40 -2.14
N ARG A 102 -3.60 -16.58 -2.06
CA ARG A 102 -4.71 -16.92 -2.96
C ARG A 102 -5.87 -15.93 -2.90
N ASP A 103 -6.21 -15.41 -1.73
CA ASP A 103 -7.33 -14.46 -1.55
C ASP A 103 -7.03 -13.13 -2.26
N LEU A 104 -5.77 -12.68 -2.16
CA LEU A 104 -5.30 -11.51 -2.90
C LEU A 104 -5.36 -11.75 -4.41
N ALA A 105 -4.92 -12.92 -4.88
CA ALA A 105 -4.95 -13.26 -6.30
C ALA A 105 -6.36 -13.26 -6.88
N GLU A 106 -7.35 -13.78 -6.14
CA GLU A 106 -8.78 -13.73 -6.53
C GLU A 106 -9.24 -12.30 -6.77
N LEU A 107 -8.94 -11.40 -5.82
CA LEU A 107 -9.34 -9.99 -5.90
C LEU A 107 -8.61 -9.24 -7.02
N LEU A 108 -7.29 -9.47 -7.18
CA LEU A 108 -6.52 -8.84 -8.25
C LEU A 108 -6.99 -9.25 -9.64
N ARG A 109 -7.45 -10.49 -9.84
CA ARG A 109 -8.05 -10.89 -11.13
C ARG A 109 -9.27 -10.07 -11.47
N VAL A 110 -10.12 -9.78 -10.49
CA VAL A 110 -11.32 -8.96 -10.71
C VAL A 110 -10.89 -7.54 -11.04
N VAL A 111 -10.00 -6.92 -10.25
CA VAL A 111 -9.49 -5.56 -10.49
C VAL A 111 -8.81 -5.44 -11.85
N HIS A 112 -7.93 -6.37 -12.19
CA HIS A 112 -7.19 -6.38 -13.46
C HIS A 112 -8.06 -6.72 -14.67
N ALA A 113 -9.31 -7.16 -14.48
CA ALA A 113 -10.27 -7.30 -15.57
C ALA A 113 -11.06 -6.00 -15.84
N LEU A 114 -11.03 -5.02 -14.92
CA LEU A 114 -11.80 -3.80 -15.06
C LEU A 114 -11.26 -2.89 -16.18
N PRO A 115 -12.15 -2.17 -16.88
CA PRO A 115 -11.75 -1.01 -17.66
C PRO A 115 -11.31 0.13 -16.71
N SER A 116 -10.64 1.15 -17.25
CA SER A 116 -10.37 2.37 -16.48
C SER A 116 -11.68 3.05 -16.06
N PRO A 117 -11.74 3.64 -14.85
CA PRO A 117 -12.90 4.43 -14.43
C PRO A 117 -13.08 5.70 -15.27
N SER A 118 -14.23 6.35 -15.11
CA SER A 118 -14.55 7.63 -15.77
C SER A 118 -13.75 8.82 -15.23
N PHE A 119 -13.13 8.68 -14.06
CA PHE A 119 -12.27 9.67 -13.42
C PHE A 119 -10.78 9.24 -13.51
N PRO A 120 -9.82 10.17 -13.42
CA PRO A 120 -8.41 9.84 -13.56
C PRO A 120 -7.84 9.13 -12.32
N LEU A 121 -7.26 7.95 -12.54
CA LEU A 121 -6.35 7.32 -11.59
C LEU A 121 -4.92 7.87 -11.81
N PRO A 122 -4.13 8.06 -10.74
CA PRO A 122 -2.74 8.50 -10.89
C PRO A 122 -1.87 7.38 -11.46
N PRO A 123 -0.69 7.70 -12.03
CA PRO A 123 0.32 6.69 -12.36
C PRO A 123 0.93 6.10 -11.07
N ARG A 124 1.60 4.96 -11.19
CA ARG A 124 2.25 4.30 -10.04
C ARG A 124 3.57 4.98 -9.69
N GLU A 125 3.53 5.88 -8.71
CA GLU A 125 4.71 6.58 -8.17
C GLU A 125 5.55 5.70 -7.21
N LEU A 126 6.07 4.56 -7.67
CA LEU A 126 6.78 3.60 -6.82
C LEU A 126 8.05 4.18 -6.19
N LEU A 127 8.78 4.98 -6.96
CA LEU A 127 10.09 5.53 -6.59
C LEU A 127 10.01 6.98 -6.08
N GLY A 128 8.84 7.63 -6.15
CA GLY A 128 8.67 9.05 -5.81
C GLY A 128 8.98 9.39 -4.35
N GLY A 129 8.83 8.43 -3.43
CA GLY A 129 9.13 8.61 -2.01
C GLY A 129 10.61 8.57 -1.64
N VAL A 130 11.48 8.00 -2.49
CA VAL A 130 12.87 7.66 -2.15
C VAL A 130 13.66 8.86 -1.63
N GLU A 131 13.61 10.00 -2.34
CA GLU A 131 14.39 11.18 -1.95
C GLU A 131 13.93 11.72 -0.58
N ARG A 132 12.63 11.77 -0.34
CA ARG A 132 12.07 12.26 0.92
C ARG A 132 12.51 11.38 2.09
N TRP A 133 12.44 10.06 1.94
CA TRP A 133 12.81 9.12 3.00
C TRP A 133 14.31 9.17 3.34
N LEU A 134 15.17 9.27 2.32
CA LEU A 134 16.62 9.44 2.53
C LEU A 134 16.95 10.76 3.24
N ARG A 135 16.23 11.85 2.92
CA ARG A 135 16.40 13.13 3.65
C ARG A 135 15.98 13.03 5.11
N PHE A 136 14.93 12.28 5.43
CA PHE A 136 14.50 12.06 6.82
C PHE A 136 15.50 11.24 7.63
N ALA A 137 16.19 10.30 6.99
CA ALA A 137 17.29 9.55 7.62
C ALA A 137 18.44 10.49 8.02
N GLY A 138 18.77 11.46 7.16
CA GLY A 138 19.78 12.49 7.43
C GLY A 138 21.15 11.87 7.74
N GLU A 139 21.79 12.33 8.82
CA GLU A 139 23.12 11.87 9.26
C GLU A 139 23.10 10.47 9.89
N ALA A 140 21.93 9.85 10.06
CA ALA A 140 21.82 8.50 10.62
C ALA A 140 22.30 7.40 9.65
N ILE A 141 22.47 7.72 8.36
CA ILE A 141 22.91 6.76 7.31
C ILE A 141 24.16 7.28 6.59
N ASP A 142 24.96 6.37 6.05
CA ASP A 142 26.13 6.73 5.25
C ASP A 142 25.71 7.50 3.98
N PRO A 143 26.27 8.70 3.71
CA PRO A 143 26.02 9.44 2.48
C PRO A 143 26.26 8.64 1.20
N ALA A 144 27.21 7.71 1.21
CA ALA A 144 27.49 6.82 0.07
C ALA A 144 26.35 5.81 -0.18
N ASP A 145 25.65 5.37 0.85
CA ASP A 145 24.48 4.50 0.75
C ASP A 145 23.26 5.26 0.24
N ALA A 146 23.06 6.48 0.73
CA ALA A 146 22.05 7.37 0.17
C ALA A 146 22.31 7.69 -1.32
N ALA A 147 23.56 7.96 -1.70
CA ALA A 147 23.94 8.20 -3.09
C ALA A 147 23.73 6.95 -3.97
N TYR A 148 24.06 5.77 -3.46
CA TYR A 148 23.82 4.50 -4.14
C TYR A 148 22.32 4.27 -4.41
N LEU A 149 21.45 4.47 -3.42
CA LEU A 149 20.00 4.29 -3.60
C LEU A 149 19.40 5.33 -4.56
N ARG A 150 19.92 6.56 -4.61
CA ARG A 150 19.52 7.55 -5.63
C ARG A 150 19.88 7.10 -7.04
N ALA A 151 21.11 6.65 -7.25
CA ALA A 151 21.53 6.14 -8.56
C ALA A 151 20.70 4.92 -8.99
N ARG A 152 20.41 4.02 -8.04
CA ARG A 152 19.58 2.85 -8.26
C ARG A 152 18.13 3.23 -8.60
N ARG A 153 17.56 4.23 -7.90
CA ARG A 153 16.25 4.83 -8.20
C ARG A 153 16.21 5.34 -9.63
N ASP A 154 17.17 6.16 -10.04
CA ASP A 154 17.19 6.77 -11.37
C ASP A 154 17.29 5.70 -12.46
N GLY A 155 18.19 4.73 -12.30
CA GLY A 155 18.32 3.61 -13.24
C GLY A 155 17.06 2.76 -13.36
N PHE A 156 16.36 2.47 -12.26
CA PHE A 156 15.10 1.72 -12.32
C PHE A 156 13.91 2.55 -12.82
N ALA A 157 13.90 3.86 -12.62
CA ALA A 157 12.88 4.73 -13.22
C ALA A 157 12.95 4.69 -14.74
N ASP A 158 14.17 4.85 -15.30
CA ASP A 158 14.40 4.77 -16.74
C ASP A 158 14.09 3.37 -17.29
N ALA A 159 14.54 2.32 -16.60
CA ALA A 159 14.30 0.95 -17.02
C ALA A 159 12.81 0.56 -16.97
N ALA A 160 12.07 1.00 -15.94
CA ALA A 160 10.64 0.72 -15.80
C ALA A 160 9.83 1.40 -16.92
N ALA A 161 10.19 2.64 -17.28
CA ALA A 161 9.54 3.36 -18.38
C ALA A 161 9.74 2.70 -19.76
N ALA A 162 10.81 1.90 -19.92
CA ALA A 162 11.12 1.19 -21.16
C ALA A 162 10.49 -0.22 -21.26
N LEU A 163 9.78 -0.68 -20.22
CA LEU A 163 9.21 -2.03 -20.19
C LEU A 163 8.12 -2.20 -21.25
N THR A 164 8.18 -3.33 -21.97
CA THR A 164 7.04 -3.81 -22.74
C THR A 164 6.15 -4.64 -21.83
N PRO A 165 4.90 -4.22 -21.59
CA PRO A 165 4.02 -4.92 -20.66
C PRO A 165 3.57 -6.27 -21.22
N HIS A 166 3.40 -7.25 -20.34
CA HIS A 166 2.79 -8.53 -20.68
C HIS A 166 1.26 -8.44 -20.62
N LEU A 167 0.75 -7.78 -19.59
CA LEU A 167 -0.67 -7.50 -19.41
C LEU A 167 -1.01 -6.15 -20.04
N SER A 168 -2.23 -5.99 -20.55
CA SER A 168 -2.69 -4.65 -20.94
C SER A 168 -2.64 -3.72 -19.71
N PRO A 169 -1.98 -2.54 -19.78
CA PRO A 169 -1.97 -1.59 -18.68
C PRO A 169 -3.41 -1.20 -18.27
N GLY A 170 -3.60 -0.90 -17.00
CA GLY A 170 -4.93 -0.61 -16.47
C GLY A 170 -4.93 -0.40 -14.96
N PRO A 171 -6.10 -0.48 -14.32
CA PRO A 171 -6.21 -0.29 -12.88
C PRO A 171 -5.39 -1.32 -12.10
N ILE A 172 -4.72 -0.83 -11.07
CA ILE A 172 -3.97 -1.60 -10.07
C ILE A 172 -4.32 -1.08 -8.68
N HIS A 173 -4.19 -1.95 -7.68
CA HIS A 173 -4.27 -1.56 -6.28
C HIS A 173 -3.07 -0.69 -5.87
N GLY A 174 -1.87 -0.99 -6.35
CA GLY A 174 -0.65 -0.23 -6.06
C GLY A 174 0.11 -0.65 -4.79
N ASP A 175 -0.59 -1.27 -3.84
CA ASP A 175 -0.06 -1.89 -2.62
C ASP A 175 -0.69 -3.27 -2.34
N ALA A 176 -0.74 -4.10 -3.38
CA ALA A 176 -1.34 -5.44 -3.33
C ALA A 176 -0.56 -6.42 -2.43
N LEU A 177 -0.86 -6.43 -1.14
CA LEU A 177 -0.32 -7.36 -0.14
C LEU A 177 -1.46 -8.01 0.65
N PRO A 178 -1.29 -9.24 1.17
CA PRO A 178 -2.34 -9.91 1.95
C PRO A 178 -2.82 -9.09 3.16
N ARG A 179 -2.00 -8.20 3.73
CA ARG A 179 -2.46 -7.29 4.80
C ARG A 179 -3.58 -6.32 4.38
N ASN A 180 -3.71 -6.05 3.08
CA ASN A 180 -4.74 -5.20 2.49
C ASN A 180 -5.93 -6.03 1.98
N VAL A 181 -6.04 -7.27 2.46
CA VAL A 181 -7.20 -8.14 2.26
C VAL A 181 -7.82 -8.46 3.61
N HIS A 182 -9.11 -8.20 3.74
CA HIS A 182 -9.91 -8.60 4.87
C HIS A 182 -10.77 -9.80 4.49
N VAL A 183 -10.63 -10.93 5.18
CA VAL A 183 -11.44 -12.14 4.92
C VAL A 183 -12.62 -12.17 5.89
N GLY A 184 -13.77 -11.70 5.42
CA GLY A 184 -15.03 -11.72 6.16
C GLY A 184 -15.81 -13.02 5.97
N PRO A 185 -17.00 -13.13 6.57
CA PRO A 185 -17.87 -14.30 6.42
C PRO A 185 -18.31 -14.56 4.98
N ASP A 186 -18.41 -13.51 4.16
CA ASP A 186 -18.82 -13.58 2.75
C ASP A 186 -17.63 -13.71 1.77
N GLY A 187 -16.39 -13.81 2.28
CA GLY A 187 -15.18 -13.94 1.48
C GLY A 187 -14.21 -12.77 1.62
N PRO A 188 -13.17 -12.72 0.76
CA PRO A 188 -12.12 -11.71 0.82
C PRO A 188 -12.61 -10.38 0.25
N VAL A 189 -12.16 -9.28 0.88
CA VAL A 189 -12.51 -7.89 0.55
C VAL A 189 -11.23 -7.07 0.51
N LEU A 190 -11.04 -6.26 -0.54
CA LEU A 190 -9.95 -5.29 -0.61
C LEU A 190 -10.17 -4.13 0.36
N VAL A 191 -9.13 -3.78 1.11
CA VAL A 191 -9.09 -2.60 1.97
C VAL A 191 -7.97 -1.66 1.48
N ASP A 192 -7.87 -0.46 2.05
CA ASP A 192 -6.78 0.49 1.79
C ASP A 192 -6.65 0.93 0.31
N LEU A 193 -7.63 1.69 -0.15
CA LEU A 193 -7.80 2.03 -1.57
C LEU A 193 -6.96 3.24 -2.00
N GLU A 194 -6.20 3.86 -1.11
CA GLU A 194 -5.54 5.14 -1.33
C GLU A 194 -4.36 5.09 -2.32
N THR A 195 -3.87 3.88 -2.61
CA THR A 195 -2.75 3.63 -3.53
C THR A 195 -3.17 3.23 -4.95
N PHE A 196 -4.48 3.10 -5.19
CA PHE A 196 -5.00 2.72 -6.51
C PHE A 196 -4.49 3.65 -7.60
N SER A 197 -4.08 3.06 -8.71
CA SER A 197 -3.38 3.72 -9.80
C SER A 197 -3.78 3.09 -11.13
N ALA A 198 -3.45 3.74 -12.25
CA ALA A 198 -3.55 3.15 -13.59
C ALA A 198 -2.14 3.01 -14.18
N ASP A 199 -1.65 1.77 -14.30
CA ASP A 199 -0.28 1.48 -14.73
C ASP A 199 -0.12 0.01 -15.17
N LEU A 200 1.13 -0.48 -15.23
CA LEU A 200 1.47 -1.88 -15.41
C LEU A 200 0.85 -2.74 -14.29
N ARG A 201 -0.05 -3.66 -14.65
CA ARG A 201 -0.70 -4.60 -13.72
C ARG A 201 0.28 -5.52 -13.02
N GLU A 202 1.44 -5.71 -13.63
CA GLU A 202 2.58 -6.42 -13.09
C GLU A 202 3.08 -5.82 -11.77
N HIS A 203 2.86 -4.51 -11.52
CA HIS A 203 3.24 -3.86 -10.26
C HIS A 203 2.63 -4.49 -9.01
N ASP A 204 1.42 -5.03 -9.11
CA ASP A 204 0.73 -5.71 -8.01
C ASP A 204 1.21 -7.15 -7.83
N LEU A 205 1.64 -7.80 -8.92
CA LEU A 205 2.07 -9.20 -8.90
C LEU A 205 3.52 -9.35 -8.40
N VAL A 206 4.41 -8.43 -8.79
CA VAL A 206 5.83 -8.49 -8.38
C VAL A 206 6.01 -8.35 -6.87
N VAL A 207 5.00 -7.83 -6.17
CA VAL A 207 4.99 -7.76 -4.70
C VAL A 207 5.12 -9.13 -4.08
N MET A 208 4.36 -10.11 -4.59
CA MET A 208 4.39 -11.47 -4.08
C MET A 208 5.69 -12.18 -4.44
N ALA A 209 6.27 -11.88 -5.61
CA ALA A 209 7.60 -12.38 -5.97
C ALA A 209 8.66 -11.84 -5.00
N LEU A 210 8.60 -10.55 -4.68
CA LEU A 210 9.46 -9.94 -3.66
C LEU A 210 9.23 -10.53 -2.27
N SER A 211 7.99 -10.82 -1.87
CA SER A 211 7.67 -11.50 -0.61
C SER A 211 8.31 -12.88 -0.51
N ARG A 212 8.32 -13.65 -1.60
CA ARG A 212 9.02 -14.94 -1.71
C ARG A 212 10.53 -14.78 -1.60
N ASP A 213 11.09 -13.80 -2.30
CA ASP A 213 12.54 -13.67 -2.46
C ASP A 213 13.21 -12.98 -1.25
N ARG A 214 12.58 -11.96 -0.67
CA ARG A 214 13.16 -11.19 0.44
C ARG A 214 12.55 -11.48 1.80
N TYR A 215 11.27 -11.79 1.87
CA TYR A 215 10.52 -11.82 3.14
C TYR A 215 10.12 -13.23 3.60
N GLY A 216 10.68 -14.27 2.96
CA GLY A 216 10.51 -15.65 3.41
C GLY A 216 9.09 -16.19 3.23
N LEU A 217 8.30 -15.66 2.31
CA LEU A 217 7.02 -16.27 1.96
C LEU A 217 7.26 -17.71 1.47
N PRO A 218 6.57 -18.71 2.05
CA PRO A 218 6.74 -20.11 1.64
C PRO A 218 6.42 -20.32 0.16
N ALA A 219 7.10 -21.30 -0.45
CA ALA A 219 6.95 -21.58 -1.89
C ALA A 219 5.51 -21.97 -2.22
N GLU A 220 4.90 -22.84 -1.42
CA GLU A 220 3.51 -23.28 -1.58
C GLU A 220 2.51 -22.12 -1.50
N ALA A 221 2.78 -21.13 -0.65
CA ALA A 221 1.94 -19.95 -0.51
C ALA A 221 2.04 -19.04 -1.75
N TYR A 222 3.26 -18.85 -2.27
CA TYR A 222 3.47 -18.13 -3.52
C TYR A 222 2.85 -18.87 -4.72
N ASP A 223 3.04 -20.18 -4.79
CA ASP A 223 2.55 -21.00 -5.89
C ASP A 223 1.01 -20.91 -5.94
N SER A 224 0.34 -20.95 -4.78
CA SER A 224 -1.12 -20.72 -4.70
C SER A 224 -1.59 -19.36 -5.26
N PHE A 225 -0.79 -18.30 -5.10
CA PHE A 225 -1.08 -17.00 -5.69
C PHE A 225 -1.00 -17.07 -7.21
N THR A 226 0.06 -17.66 -7.75
CA THR A 226 0.26 -17.75 -9.21
C THR A 226 -0.74 -18.68 -9.89
N GLU A 227 -1.11 -19.79 -9.24
CA GLU A 227 -2.13 -20.72 -9.73
C GLU A 227 -3.50 -20.04 -9.82
N VAL A 228 -3.90 -19.34 -8.76
CA VAL A 228 -5.17 -18.62 -8.74
C VAL A 228 -5.16 -17.46 -9.71
N TYR A 229 -4.12 -16.62 -9.70
CA TYR A 229 -4.00 -15.50 -10.63
C TYR A 229 -3.96 -15.98 -12.10
N GLY A 230 -3.40 -17.18 -12.33
CA GLY A 230 -3.31 -17.84 -13.63
C GLY A 230 -2.02 -17.51 -14.39
N TRP A 231 -1.07 -16.82 -13.76
CA TRP A 231 0.20 -16.46 -14.35
C TRP A 231 1.27 -16.15 -13.30
N ASP A 232 2.50 -16.59 -13.54
CA ASP A 232 3.67 -16.24 -12.74
C ASP A 232 4.41 -15.06 -13.38
N VAL A 233 4.36 -13.91 -12.72
CA VAL A 233 5.03 -12.68 -13.17
C VAL A 233 6.53 -12.85 -13.35
N ARG A 234 7.17 -13.80 -12.66
CA ARG A 234 8.61 -14.07 -12.79
C ARG A 234 9.00 -14.65 -14.15
N ALA A 235 8.03 -15.14 -14.92
CA ALA A 235 8.24 -15.56 -16.31
C ALA A 235 8.41 -14.36 -17.27
N TRP A 236 8.09 -13.14 -16.84
CA TRP A 236 8.29 -11.92 -17.62
C TRP A 236 9.64 -11.28 -17.33
N GLU A 237 10.39 -10.95 -18.39
CA GLU A 237 11.72 -10.33 -18.28
C GLU A 237 11.70 -9.03 -17.46
N GLY A 238 10.61 -8.26 -17.54
CA GLY A 238 10.41 -7.02 -16.79
C GLY A 238 10.20 -7.20 -15.28
N CYS A 239 10.00 -8.43 -14.79
CA CYS A 239 9.81 -8.69 -13.36
C CYS A 239 11.01 -8.23 -12.53
N SER A 240 12.23 -8.46 -13.03
CA SER A 240 13.46 -8.07 -12.35
C SER A 240 13.56 -6.54 -12.18
N VAL A 241 13.10 -5.77 -13.16
CA VAL A 241 13.09 -4.30 -13.16
C VAL A 241 12.12 -3.78 -12.09
N LEU A 242 10.87 -4.23 -12.11
CA LEU A 242 9.87 -3.78 -11.12
C LEU A 242 10.20 -4.26 -9.70
N ARG A 243 10.75 -5.48 -9.57
CA ARG A 243 11.24 -6.01 -8.28
C ARG A 243 12.38 -5.13 -7.74
N GLY A 244 13.38 -4.83 -8.57
CA GLY A 244 14.50 -3.96 -8.19
C GLY A 244 14.09 -2.54 -7.84
N ALA A 245 13.09 -1.98 -8.52
CA ALA A 245 12.48 -0.71 -8.14
C ALA A 245 11.81 -0.79 -6.75
N ARG A 246 11.04 -1.86 -6.48
CA ARG A 246 10.40 -2.07 -5.17
C ARG A 246 11.42 -2.30 -4.05
N GLU A 247 12.48 -3.05 -4.31
CA GLU A 247 13.60 -3.22 -3.38
C GLU A 247 14.24 -1.87 -3.00
N THR A 248 14.48 -1.03 -4.01
CA THR A 248 15.05 0.32 -3.82
C THR A 248 14.14 1.19 -2.97
N ALA A 249 12.84 1.24 -3.30
CA ALA A 249 11.84 1.99 -2.53
C ALA A 249 11.74 1.47 -1.09
N SER A 250 11.70 0.15 -0.90
CA SER A 250 11.58 -0.48 0.41
C SER A 250 12.81 -0.22 1.28
N CYS A 251 14.02 -0.29 0.73
CA CYS A 251 15.26 0.03 1.43
C CYS A 251 15.30 1.51 1.86
N ALA A 252 14.97 2.44 0.95
CA ALA A 252 14.89 3.86 1.27
C ALA A 252 13.82 4.17 2.34
N TRP A 253 12.67 3.48 2.30
CA TRP A 253 11.60 3.65 3.29
C TRP A 253 12.06 3.25 4.71
N VAL A 254 12.83 2.18 4.87
CA VAL A 254 13.40 1.79 6.19
C VAL A 254 14.30 2.89 6.73
N ALA A 255 15.10 3.53 5.87
CA ALA A 255 16.07 4.55 6.25
C ALA A 255 15.45 5.71 7.03
N GLN A 256 14.22 6.11 6.71
CA GLN A 256 13.56 7.24 7.39
C GLN A 256 13.37 7.02 8.90
N HIS A 257 13.41 5.76 9.36
CA HIS A 257 13.26 5.39 10.75
C HIS A 257 14.61 5.22 11.47
N ALA A 258 15.74 5.27 10.75
CA ALA A 258 17.07 4.98 11.29
C ALA A 258 17.49 5.92 12.43
N SER A 259 17.07 7.19 12.38
CA SER A 259 17.40 8.19 13.40
C SER A 259 16.76 7.94 14.77
N SER A 260 15.62 7.25 14.81
CA SER A 260 14.85 6.98 16.03
C SER A 260 14.74 5.49 16.39
N ASN A 261 15.16 4.59 15.51
CA ASN A 261 15.09 3.14 15.73
C ASN A 261 16.39 2.44 15.28
N PRO A 262 17.26 2.00 16.22
CA PRO A 262 18.49 1.27 15.91
C PRO A 262 18.28 -0.03 15.13
N LYS A 263 17.13 -0.71 15.30
CA LYS A 263 16.81 -1.91 14.51
C LYS A 263 16.54 -1.55 13.05
N ALA A 264 15.93 -0.39 12.80
CA ALA A 264 15.70 0.11 11.45
C ALA A 264 17.02 0.43 10.75
N LEU A 265 17.98 1.03 11.46
CA LEU A 265 19.31 1.29 10.93
C LEU A 265 20.04 -0.01 10.55
N ALA A 266 20.08 -0.99 11.46
CA ALA A 266 20.70 -2.28 11.18
C ALA A 266 20.06 -3.01 10.00
N GLU A 267 18.73 -2.93 9.87
CA GLU A 267 18.02 -3.50 8.73
C GLU A 267 18.30 -2.71 7.44
N PHE A 268 18.36 -1.39 7.49
CA PHE A 268 18.76 -0.56 6.35
C PHE A 268 20.14 -0.96 5.82
N GLU A 269 21.14 -1.05 6.70
CA GLU A 269 22.51 -1.45 6.37
C GLU A 269 22.55 -2.84 5.72
N ARG A 270 21.81 -3.82 6.29
CA ARG A 270 21.64 -5.16 5.70
C ARG A 270 21.10 -5.08 4.28
N ARG A 271 20.01 -4.32 4.07
CA ARG A 271 19.36 -4.20 2.77
C ARG A 271 20.30 -3.57 1.76
N VAL A 272 20.93 -2.45 2.08
CA VAL A 272 21.85 -1.76 1.17
C VAL A 272 23.04 -2.65 0.80
N ALA A 273 23.66 -3.32 1.78
CA ALA A 273 24.75 -4.26 1.52
C ALA A 273 24.33 -5.37 0.55
N SER A 274 23.18 -6.01 0.80
CA SER A 274 22.67 -7.06 -0.11
C SER A 274 22.39 -6.57 -1.54
N LEU A 275 21.96 -5.31 -1.70
CA LEU A 275 21.74 -4.71 -3.01
C LEU A 275 23.06 -4.40 -3.74
N ARG A 276 24.09 -3.95 -3.02
CA ARG A 276 25.43 -3.69 -3.57
C ARG A 276 26.10 -4.98 -4.02
N ASP A 277 25.97 -6.04 -3.23
CA ASP A 277 26.58 -7.34 -3.52
C ASP A 277 25.80 -8.12 -4.59
N GLY A 278 24.58 -7.67 -4.93
CA GLY A 278 23.67 -8.39 -5.82
C GLY A 278 23.17 -9.71 -5.22
N ASP A 279 23.24 -9.86 -3.90
CA ASP A 279 22.83 -11.08 -3.21
C ASP A 279 21.31 -11.07 -2.97
N GLU A 280 20.59 -11.71 -3.88
CA GLU A 280 19.13 -11.89 -3.81
C GLU A 280 18.68 -12.86 -2.72
N THR A 281 19.60 -13.62 -2.11
CA THR A 281 19.29 -14.63 -1.09
C THR A 281 19.16 -14.05 0.31
N VAL A 282 19.69 -12.85 0.54
CA VAL A 282 19.58 -12.15 1.83
C VAL A 282 18.13 -11.83 2.14
N ARG A 283 17.67 -12.35 3.29
CA ARG A 283 16.34 -12.06 3.84
C ARG A 283 16.29 -10.70 4.51
N TRP A 284 15.16 -10.03 4.35
CA TRP A 284 14.85 -8.73 4.93
C TRP A 284 13.76 -8.90 5.99
N TYR A 285 13.83 -8.08 7.04
CA TYR A 285 13.02 -8.25 8.24
C TYR A 285 12.26 -6.96 8.61
N PRO A 286 11.16 -7.06 9.38
CA PRO A 286 10.60 -5.93 10.11
C PRO A 286 11.54 -5.49 11.25
N PHE A 287 11.37 -4.26 11.74
CA PHE A 287 12.26 -3.62 12.73
C PHE A 287 11.50 -2.90 13.85
#